data_AF-A0A1C4VBJ6-F1
#
_entry.id   AF-A0A1C4VBJ6-F1
#
_cell.length_a   1.000
_cell.length_b   1.000
_cell.length_c   1.000
_cell.angle_alpha   90.00
_cell.angle_beta   90.00
_cell.angle_gamma   90.00
#
_symmetry.space_group_name_H-M   'P 1'
#
loop_
_entity.id
_entity.type
_entity.pdbx_description
1 polymer ?
#
loop_
_entity_poly.entity_id
_entity_poly.type
_entity_poly.pdbx_seq_one_letter_code
_entity_poly.pdbx_strand_id
1 'polypeptide(L)'
;MDTLIFLGVVALLHVAGFVWWQWDSARRRARETADARAEALRWYERLGGQVMNLHGDAPAVRQALVDAGERYNAAGSQLEQARTVRQYEIARDTALEGLAHVQAARTALGLDAHQPARPAHPPAPEW
;
A
#
# COMPACT_ATOMS: atom_id res chain seq x y z
N MET A 1 26.12 -51.69 19.63
CA MET A 1 25.63 -50.66 20.56
C MET A 1 25.90 -49.27 20.00
N ASP A 2 27.10 -49.04 19.46
CA ASP A 2 27.51 -47.75 18.86
C ASP A 2 26.67 -47.32 17.65
N THR A 3 26.25 -48.26 16.80
CA THR A 3 25.39 -47.98 15.64
C THR A 3 23.99 -47.50 16.04
N LEU A 4 23.40 -48.05 17.10
CA LEU A 4 22.09 -47.63 17.61
C LEU A 4 22.15 -46.23 18.24
N ILE A 5 23.24 -45.94 18.97
CA ILE A 5 23.49 -44.61 19.53
C ILE A 5 23.68 -43.59 18.41
N PHE A 6 24.48 -43.92 17.39
CA PHE A 6 24.69 -43.06 16.23
C PHE A 6 23.37 -42.76 15.50
N LEU A 7 22.55 -43.78 15.22
CA LEU A 7 21.25 -43.59 14.59
C LEU A 7 20.30 -42.73 15.44
N GLY A 8 20.31 -42.90 16.76
CA GLY A 8 19.52 -42.08 17.68
C GLY A 8 19.93 -40.60 17.65
N VAL A 9 21.24 -40.32 17.65
CA VAL A 9 21.76 -38.95 17.56
C VAL A 9 21.41 -38.32 16.22
N VAL A 10 21.58 -39.05 15.11
CA VAL A 10 21.23 -38.56 13.77
C VAL A 10 19.73 -38.27 13.67
N ALA A 11 18.88 -39.15 14.20
CA ALA A 11 17.44 -38.92 14.25
C ALA A 11 17.08 -37.67 15.06
N LEU A 12 17.70 -37.47 16.22
CA LEU A 12 17.48 -36.29 17.06
C LEU A 12 17.90 -34.99 16.33
N LEU A 13 19.03 -35.00 15.63
CA LEU A 13 19.49 -33.85 14.85
C LEU A 13 18.53 -33.51 13.69
N HIS A 14 17.99 -34.53 13.00
CA HIS A 14 16.99 -34.31 11.95
C HIS A 14 15.70 -33.71 12.50
N VAL A 15 15.22 -34.21 13.64
CA VAL A 15 14.02 -33.66 14.30
C VAL A 15 14.24 -32.23 14.77
N ALA A 16 15.37 -31.95 15.44
CA ALA A 16 15.71 -30.61 15.89
C ALA A 16 15.84 -29.62 14.72
N GLY A 17 16.50 -30.03 13.63
CA GLY A 17 16.61 -29.24 12.40
C GLY A 17 15.26 -28.97 11.75
N PHE A 18 14.38 -29.98 11.68
CA PHE A 18 13.03 -29.84 11.12
C PHE A 18 12.16 -28.89 11.94
N VAL A 19 12.17 -28.98 13.28
CA VAL A 19 11.43 -28.07 14.17
C VAL A 19 11.94 -26.63 14.05
N TRP A 20 13.26 -26.44 14.01
CA TRP A 20 13.86 -25.12 13.84
C TRP A 20 13.48 -24.48 12.49
N TRP A 21 13.52 -25.26 11.39
CA TRP A 21 13.13 -24.79 10.07
C TRP A 21 11.65 -24.37 10.00
N GLN A 22 10.75 -25.16 10.60
CA GLN A 22 9.33 -24.82 10.69
C GLN A 22 9.09 -23.51 11.45
N TRP A 23 9.80 -23.30 12.56
CA TRP A 23 9.71 -22.06 13.33
C TRP A 23 10.24 -20.85 12.57
N ASP A 24 11.38 -20.96 11.89
CA ASP A 24 11.91 -19.84 11.10
C ASP A 24 10.96 -19.47 9.96
N SER A 25 10.44 -20.46 9.24
CA SER A 25 9.46 -20.27 8.16
C SER A 25 8.18 -19.58 8.66
N ALA A 26 7.62 -20.03 9.79
CA ALA A 26 6.44 -19.41 10.40
C ALA A 26 6.71 -17.95 10.81
N ARG A 27 7.88 -17.69 11.41
CA ARG A 27 8.28 -16.33 11.82
C ARG A 27 8.49 -15.39 10.63
N ARG A 28 8.95 -15.89 9.49
CA ARG A 28 9.09 -15.09 8.25
C ARG A 28 7.74 -14.68 7.70
N ARG A 29 6.82 -15.64 7.54
CA ARG A 29 5.45 -15.36 7.05
C ARG A 29 4.69 -14.37 7.94
N ALA A 30 4.86 -14.50 9.25
CA ALA A 30 4.27 -13.56 10.22
C ALA A 30 4.84 -12.13 10.06
N ARG A 31 6.15 -12.00 9.84
CA ARG A 31 6.81 -10.71 9.56
C ARG A 31 6.32 -10.09 8.25
N GLU A 32 6.30 -10.86 7.16
CA GLU A 32 5.81 -10.40 5.85
C GLU A 32 4.37 -9.88 5.93
N THR A 33 3.50 -10.60 6.64
CA THR A 33 2.11 -10.18 6.84
C THR A 33 2.01 -8.90 7.67
N ALA A 34 2.83 -8.76 8.71
CA ALA A 34 2.88 -7.56 9.54
C ALA A 34 3.39 -6.34 8.77
N ASP A 35 4.42 -6.52 7.94
CA ASP A 35 5.00 -5.47 7.10
C ASP A 35 3.98 -4.98 6.06
N ALA A 36 3.30 -5.91 5.38
CA ALA A 36 2.23 -5.59 4.43
C ALA A 36 1.07 -4.83 5.09
N ARG A 37 0.66 -5.26 6.30
CA ARG A 37 -0.35 -4.55 7.09
C ARG A 37 0.09 -3.14 7.43
N ALA A 38 1.31 -2.97 7.91
CA ALA A 38 1.85 -1.66 8.28
C ALA A 38 1.92 -0.74 7.05
N GLU A 39 2.29 -1.25 5.88
CA GLU A 39 2.29 -0.48 4.64
C GLU A 39 0.89 -0.03 4.23
N ALA A 40 -0.07 -0.94 4.21
CA ALA A 40 -1.45 -0.62 3.87
C ALA A 40 -2.04 0.44 4.83
N LEU A 41 -1.78 0.32 6.14
CA LEU A 41 -2.19 1.33 7.14
C LEU A 41 -1.56 2.70 6.86
N ARG A 42 -0.24 2.77 6.60
CA ARG A 42 0.44 4.05 6.28
C ARG A 42 -0.20 4.77 5.10
N TRP A 43 -0.56 4.04 4.05
CA TRP A 43 -1.20 4.63 2.87
C TRP A 43 -2.65 5.03 3.13
N TYR A 44 -3.40 4.20 3.86
CA TYR A 44 -4.78 4.50 4.27
C TYR A 44 -4.88 5.75 5.15
N GLU A 45 -4.01 5.88 6.15
CA GLU A 45 -3.95 7.06 7.02
C GLU A 45 -3.60 8.33 6.24
N ARG A 46 -2.66 8.23 5.27
CA ARG A 46 -2.32 9.34 4.38
C ARG A 46 -3.53 9.75 3.53
N LEU A 47 -4.26 8.79 2.96
CA LEU A 47 -5.48 9.06 2.21
C LEU A 47 -6.54 9.74 3.08
N GLY A 48 -6.81 9.19 4.27
CA GLY A 48 -7.76 9.77 5.22
C GLY A 48 -7.39 11.21 5.57
N GLY A 49 -6.11 11.47 5.82
CA GLY A 49 -5.61 12.83 6.05
C GLY A 49 -5.89 13.78 4.88
N GLN A 50 -5.72 13.35 3.64
CA GLN A 50 -6.01 14.21 2.48
C GLN A 50 -7.50 14.44 2.27
N VAL A 51 -8.32 13.37 2.34
CA VAL A 51 -9.78 13.45 2.16
C VAL A 51 -10.42 14.35 3.20
N MET A 52 -9.95 14.33 4.45
CA MET A 52 -10.52 15.12 5.55
C MET A 52 -10.06 16.59 5.55
N ASN A 53 -9.00 16.94 4.83
CA ASN A 53 -8.45 18.31 4.86
C ASN A 53 -8.63 19.06 3.53
N LEU A 54 -8.69 18.36 2.40
CA LEU A 54 -8.82 18.97 1.09
C LEU A 54 -10.30 19.24 0.76
N HIS A 55 -10.63 20.49 0.43
CA HIS A 55 -11.98 20.90 0.08
C HIS A 55 -11.96 21.92 -1.06
N GLY A 56 -13.06 22.02 -1.81
CA GLY A 56 -13.24 23.04 -2.84
C GLY A 56 -14.60 22.99 -3.51
N ASP A 57 -15.03 24.13 -4.06
CA ASP A 57 -16.39 24.33 -4.59
C ASP A 57 -16.54 24.06 -6.09
N ALA A 58 -15.46 23.78 -6.80
CA ALA A 58 -15.55 23.40 -8.20
C ALA A 58 -16.21 22.00 -8.32
N PRO A 59 -17.17 21.79 -9.24
CA PRO A 59 -17.82 20.48 -9.41
C PRO A 59 -16.84 19.33 -9.62
N ALA A 60 -15.78 19.55 -10.40
CA ALA A 60 -14.74 18.55 -10.64
C ALA A 60 -13.95 18.19 -9.36
N VAL A 61 -13.70 19.17 -8.48
CA VAL A 61 -13.00 18.96 -7.20
C VAL A 61 -13.88 18.16 -6.26
N ARG A 62 -15.16 18.53 -6.12
CA ARG A 62 -16.10 17.77 -5.29
C ARG A 62 -16.22 16.32 -5.75
N GLN A 63 -16.36 16.09 -7.04
CA GLN A 63 -16.47 14.73 -7.57
C GLN A 63 -15.22 13.91 -7.27
N ALA A 64 -14.03 14.47 -7.51
CA ALA A 64 -12.78 13.79 -7.21
C ALA A 64 -12.63 13.47 -5.71
N LEU A 65 -13.08 14.37 -4.83
CA LEU A 65 -13.07 14.11 -3.38
C LEU A 65 -14.10 13.05 -2.95
N VAL A 66 -15.27 13.00 -3.61
CA VAL A 66 -16.26 11.94 -3.40
C VAL A 66 -15.67 10.58 -3.81
N ASP A 67 -15.10 10.48 -5.01
CA ASP A 67 -14.45 9.25 -5.48
C ASP A 67 -13.31 8.82 -4.53
N ALA A 68 -12.50 9.78 -4.06
CA ALA A 68 -11.46 9.51 -3.06
C ALA A 68 -12.03 8.99 -1.74
N GLY A 69 -13.15 9.55 -1.27
CA GLY A 69 -13.86 9.10 -0.07
C GLY A 69 -14.44 7.70 -0.20
N GLU A 70 -14.98 7.34 -1.38
CA GLU A 70 -15.41 5.98 -1.67
C GLU A 70 -14.25 4.99 -1.57
N ARG A 71 -13.09 5.33 -2.13
CA ARG A 71 -11.88 4.50 -2.03
C ARG A 71 -11.34 4.42 -0.61
N TYR A 72 -11.43 5.49 0.16
CA TYR A 72 -11.08 5.47 1.58
C TYR A 72 -11.95 4.46 2.35
N ASN A 73 -13.28 4.52 2.19
CA ASN A 73 -14.18 3.58 2.85
C ASN A 73 -13.93 2.12 2.42
N ALA A 74 -13.70 1.89 1.12
CA ALA A 74 -13.38 0.57 0.59
C ALA A 74 -12.07 0.02 1.16
N ALA A 75 -11.00 0.83 1.17
CA ALA A 75 -9.70 0.46 1.73
C ALA A 75 -9.80 0.15 3.23
N GLY A 76 -10.58 0.92 3.99
CA GLY A 76 -10.83 0.67 5.42
C GLY A 76 -11.50 -0.69 5.66
N SER A 77 -12.57 -0.99 4.91
CA SER A 77 -13.27 -2.29 4.97
C SER A 77 -12.35 -3.47 4.62
N GLN A 78 -11.51 -3.30 3.59
CA GLN A 78 -10.53 -4.32 3.20
C GLN A 78 -9.45 -4.53 4.28
N LEU A 79 -8.95 -3.45 4.89
CA LEU A 79 -7.97 -3.50 5.97
C LEU A 79 -8.47 -4.28 7.20
N GLU A 80 -9.73 -4.07 7.58
CA GLU A 80 -10.35 -4.76 8.72
C GLU A 80 -10.47 -6.28 8.47
N GLN A 81 -10.82 -6.66 7.25
CA GLN A 81 -11.04 -8.05 6.85
C GLN A 81 -9.75 -8.78 6.48
N ALA A 82 -8.69 -8.06 6.11
CA ALA A 82 -7.44 -8.64 5.64
C ALA A 82 -6.74 -9.49 6.72
N ARG A 83 -6.18 -10.61 6.25
CA ARG A 83 -5.45 -11.62 7.03
C ARG A 83 -4.19 -12.12 6.32
N THR A 84 -4.02 -11.83 5.04
CA THR A 84 -2.86 -12.28 4.23
C THR A 84 -2.13 -11.09 3.61
N VAL A 85 -0.85 -11.29 3.27
CA VAL A 85 -0.04 -10.31 2.53
C VAL A 85 -0.80 -9.74 1.34
N ARG A 86 -1.33 -10.62 0.48
CA ARG A 86 -2.06 -10.21 -0.72
C ARG A 86 -3.31 -9.36 -0.43
N GLN A 87 -4.03 -9.67 0.65
CA GLN A 87 -5.20 -8.87 1.04
C GLN A 87 -4.81 -7.48 1.53
N TYR A 88 -3.71 -7.36 2.28
CA TYR A 88 -3.18 -6.05 2.67
C TYR A 88 -2.66 -5.26 1.45
N GLU A 89 -2.03 -5.90 0.48
CA GLU A 89 -1.65 -5.26 -0.78
C GLU A 89 -2.86 -4.70 -1.54
N ILE A 90 -3.96 -5.46 -1.64
CA ILE A 90 -5.21 -4.98 -2.28
C ILE A 90 -5.76 -3.74 -1.56
N ALA A 91 -5.71 -3.73 -0.22
CA ALA A 91 -6.12 -2.57 0.56
C ALA A 91 -5.21 -1.36 0.34
N ARG A 92 -3.90 -1.57 0.26
CA ARG A 92 -2.93 -0.54 -0.12
C ARG A 92 -3.23 0.03 -1.50
N ASP A 93 -3.42 -0.84 -2.49
CA ASP A 93 -3.64 -0.43 -3.88
C ASP A 93 -4.94 0.39 -3.99
N THR A 94 -6.01 -0.01 -3.28
CA THR A 94 -7.24 0.79 -3.16
C THR A 94 -6.98 2.17 -2.55
N ALA A 95 -6.15 2.26 -1.50
CA ALA A 95 -5.80 3.55 -0.91
C ALA A 95 -4.96 4.44 -1.86
N LEU A 96 -4.07 3.84 -2.66
CA LEU A 96 -3.31 4.54 -3.69
C LEU A 96 -4.21 5.10 -4.81
N GLU A 97 -5.22 4.33 -5.23
CA GLU A 97 -6.23 4.82 -6.18
C GLU A 97 -7.01 6.02 -5.61
N GLY A 98 -7.39 5.97 -4.33
CA GLY A 98 -7.97 7.12 -3.64
C GLY A 98 -7.07 8.35 -3.63
N LEU A 99 -5.76 8.16 -3.42
CA LEU A 99 -4.78 9.26 -3.47
C LEU A 99 -4.64 9.85 -4.89
N ALA A 100 -4.83 9.06 -5.94
CA ALA A 100 -4.85 9.56 -7.31
C ALA A 100 -6.07 10.48 -7.55
N HIS A 101 -7.23 10.17 -6.97
CA HIS A 101 -8.40 11.05 -7.00
C HIS A 101 -8.16 12.35 -6.23
N VAL A 102 -7.52 12.29 -5.04
CA VAL A 102 -7.06 13.48 -4.31
C VAL A 102 -6.13 14.32 -5.19
N GLN A 103 -5.16 13.69 -5.85
CA GLN A 103 -4.23 14.38 -6.75
C GLN A 103 -4.95 15.10 -7.90
N ALA A 104 -6.00 14.49 -8.45
CA ALA A 104 -6.85 15.13 -9.46
C ALA A 104 -7.58 16.36 -8.88
N ALA A 105 -8.11 16.28 -7.65
CA ALA A 105 -8.74 17.40 -6.96
C ALA A 105 -7.76 18.55 -6.73
N ARG A 106 -6.55 18.25 -6.23
CA ARG A 106 -5.48 19.23 -6.02
C ARG A 106 -5.02 19.90 -7.32
N THR A 107 -4.92 19.12 -8.41
CA THR A 107 -4.60 19.64 -9.74
C THR A 107 -5.70 20.60 -10.24
N ALA A 108 -6.98 20.24 -10.08
CA ALA A 108 -8.10 21.10 -10.43
C ALA A 108 -8.17 22.39 -9.57
N LEU A 109 -7.63 22.35 -8.35
CA LEU A 109 -7.44 23.52 -7.48
C LEU A 109 -6.17 24.33 -7.79
N GLY A 110 -5.33 23.87 -8.74
CA GLY A 110 -4.05 24.51 -9.06
C GLY A 110 -2.97 24.35 -7.98
N LEU A 111 -3.16 23.44 -7.02
CA LEU A 111 -2.24 23.24 -5.89
C LEU A 111 -0.97 22.44 -6.27
N ASP A 112 -1.02 21.69 -7.36
CA ASP A 112 0.06 20.80 -7.81
C ASP A 112 0.72 21.26 -9.12
N ALA A 113 0.67 22.57 -9.41
CA ALA A 113 1.35 23.15 -10.55
C ALA A 113 2.88 23.07 -10.39
N HIS A 114 3.48 21.92 -10.68
CA HIS A 114 4.93 21.72 -10.77
C HIS A 114 5.46 21.93 -12.19
N GLN A 115 4.81 22.74 -13.03
CA GLN A 115 5.29 23.02 -14.38
C GLN A 115 5.28 24.54 -14.64
N PRO A 116 6.45 25.19 -14.85
CA PRO A 116 6.44 26.52 -15.42
C PRO A 116 5.75 26.42 -16.79
N ALA A 117 4.84 27.36 -17.06
CA ALA A 117 4.20 27.47 -18.36
C ALA A 117 5.26 27.33 -19.46
N ARG A 118 5.07 26.38 -20.39
CA ARG A 118 5.91 26.30 -21.58
C ARG A 118 5.87 27.68 -22.25
N PRO A 119 7.00 28.37 -22.46
CA PRO A 119 6.97 29.66 -23.15
C PRO A 119 6.25 29.46 -24.49
N ALA A 120 5.27 30.31 -24.77
CA ALA A 120 4.58 30.30 -26.04
C ALA A 120 5.63 30.37 -27.15
N HIS A 121 5.54 29.44 -28.11
CA HIS A 121 6.35 29.55 -29.32
C HIS A 121 5.97 30.89 -29.98
N PRO A 122 6.93 31.80 -30.25
CA PRO A 122 6.60 32.99 -31.02
C PRO A 122 5.95 32.56 -32.34
N PRO A 123 4.94 33.28 -32.85
CA PRO A 123 4.35 32.97 -34.15
C PRO A 123 5.46 32.90 -35.20
N ALA A 124 5.37 31.91 -36.09
CA ALA A 124 6.32 31.77 -37.19
C ALA A 124 6.37 33.08 -37.99
N PRO A 125 7.55 33.53 -38.44
CA PRO A 125 7.64 34.74 -39.25
C PRO A 125 6.82 34.54 -40.51
N GLU A 126 5.85 35.42 -40.72
CA GLU A 126 5.14 35.57 -41.98
C GLU A 126 6.15 36.13 -43.00
N TRP A 127 6.72 35.25 -43.82
CA TRP A 127 7.39 35.62 -45.06
C TRP A 127 6.59 35.07 -46.24
#